data_AF-A0A434RNE7-F1
#
_entry.id   AF-A0A434RNE7-F1
#
_cell.length_a   1.000
_cell.length_b   1.000
_cell.length_c   1.000
_cell.angle_alpha   90.00
_cell.angle_beta   90.00
_cell.angle_gamma   90.00
#
_symmetry.space_group_name_H-M   'P 1'
#
loop_
_entity.id
_entity.type
_entity.pdbx_description
1 polymer ?
#
loop_
_entity_poly.entity_id
_entity_poly.type
_entity_poly.pdbx_seq_one_letter_code
_entity_poly.pdbx_strand_id
1 'polypeptide(L)'
;MSAQEHDFRHLDRAGRATAGLARSPRLAVMLTIGAGVVLAWWILAAMAIRGAESRVAGGAPGDALLKNLPPLPLPDFLDRFFALCLAPAPLSGSLAASALVLMWFVMAVATMLPSAAPMIRTYCEIADTARIKGEPVAHPLVLVMGFLATWLAASVAFAALTLIIYGFVAAGQVLDPVVGVAGAAALAIAGLYQFSGLKQACLKRCRNPFSILFANWSAKPGRVFRMGVEQGVWCLGCCWALMLV
;
A
#
# COMPACT_ATOMS: atom_id res chain seq x y z
N MET A 1 31.90 -30.15 6.26
CA MET A 1 30.85 -31.18 6.41
C MET A 1 30.21 -31.35 5.05
N SER A 2 30.37 -32.54 4.46
CA SER A 2 29.91 -32.92 3.13
C SER A 2 28.41 -32.68 2.95
N ALA A 3 28.04 -31.96 1.90
CA ALA A 3 26.65 -31.83 1.46
C ALA A 3 26.16 -33.23 1.05
N GLN A 4 25.49 -33.90 1.97
CA GLN A 4 24.92 -35.22 1.76
C GLN A 4 23.81 -35.09 0.72
N GLU A 5 24.09 -35.58 -0.49
CA GLU A 5 23.22 -35.55 -1.66
C GLU A 5 21.96 -36.40 -1.39
N HIS A 6 20.95 -35.78 -0.76
CA HIS A 6 19.68 -36.44 -0.44
C HIS A 6 18.90 -36.67 -1.73
N ASP A 7 19.12 -37.82 -2.34
CA ASP A 7 18.55 -38.19 -3.63
C ASP A 7 17.04 -38.45 -3.51
N PHE A 8 16.21 -37.52 -3.98
CA PHE A 8 14.76 -37.54 -3.86
C PHE A 8 14.06 -38.50 -4.85
N ARG A 9 14.68 -39.65 -5.16
CA ARG A 9 14.20 -40.61 -6.18
C ARG A 9 12.83 -41.22 -5.88
N HIS A 10 12.42 -41.25 -4.61
CA HIS A 10 11.16 -41.84 -4.17
C HIS A 10 9.96 -40.90 -4.25
N LEU A 11 10.16 -39.62 -4.56
CA LEU A 11 9.07 -38.67 -4.74
C LEU A 11 8.48 -38.77 -6.15
N ASP A 12 7.18 -38.51 -6.30
CA ASP A 12 6.51 -38.39 -7.59
C ASP A 12 7.02 -37.14 -8.35
N ARG A 13 6.56 -36.93 -9.59
CA ARG A 13 7.10 -35.85 -10.44
C ARG A 13 6.91 -34.47 -9.80
N ALA A 14 5.79 -34.26 -9.10
CA ALA A 14 5.50 -33.05 -8.34
C ALA A 14 6.35 -32.95 -7.06
N GLY A 15 6.54 -34.06 -6.33
CA GLY A 15 7.41 -34.14 -5.16
C GLY A 15 8.89 -33.88 -5.46
N ARG A 16 9.41 -34.36 -6.61
CA ARG A 16 10.78 -34.05 -7.05
C ARG A 16 10.94 -32.59 -7.45
N ALA A 17 9.93 -32.01 -8.10
CA ALA A 17 9.94 -30.59 -8.46
C ALA A 17 9.92 -29.68 -7.21
N THR A 18 9.10 -30.01 -6.22
CA THR A 18 9.02 -29.30 -4.94
C THR A 18 10.30 -29.45 -4.11
N ALA A 19 10.88 -30.65 -4.05
CA ALA A 19 12.16 -30.88 -3.39
C ALA A 19 13.34 -30.18 -4.10
N GLY A 20 13.30 -30.07 -5.44
CA GLY A 20 14.22 -29.27 -6.23
C GLY A 20 14.11 -27.77 -5.93
N LEU A 21 12.88 -27.24 -5.84
CA LEU A 21 12.63 -25.85 -5.43
C LEU A 21 13.13 -25.56 -4.01
N ALA A 22 12.97 -26.52 -3.09
CA ALA A 22 13.41 -26.40 -1.70
C ALA A 22 14.94 -26.38 -1.53
N ARG A 23 15.70 -26.99 -2.46
CA ARG A 23 17.18 -26.94 -2.44
C ARG A 23 17.74 -25.55 -2.75
N SER A 24 16.97 -24.71 -3.44
CA SER A 24 17.39 -23.36 -3.84
C SER A 24 16.33 -22.32 -3.46
N PRO A 25 16.22 -21.96 -2.16
CA PRO A 25 15.25 -20.97 -1.70
C PRO A 25 15.39 -19.63 -2.43
N ARG A 26 16.61 -19.27 -2.88
CA ARG A 26 16.85 -18.08 -3.69
C ARG A 26 16.21 -18.15 -5.08
N LEU A 27 16.30 -19.28 -5.78
CA LEU A 27 15.67 -19.44 -7.10
C LEU A 27 14.14 -19.46 -6.97
N ALA A 28 13.60 -20.15 -5.96
CA ALA A 28 12.15 -20.14 -5.71
C ALA A 28 11.65 -18.72 -5.44
N VAL A 29 12.35 -17.95 -4.59
CA VAL A 29 12.02 -16.54 -4.31
C VAL A 29 12.19 -15.66 -5.55
N MET A 30 13.24 -15.83 -6.35
CA MET A 30 13.43 -15.07 -7.58
C MET A 30 12.36 -15.37 -8.63
N LEU A 31 11.97 -16.63 -8.78
CA LEU A 31 10.91 -17.05 -9.70
C LEU A 31 9.55 -16.50 -9.26
N THR A 32 9.21 -16.55 -7.97
CA THR A 32 7.94 -15.99 -7.49
C THR A 32 7.89 -14.47 -7.63
N ILE A 33 8.98 -13.77 -7.29
CA ILE A 33 9.09 -12.32 -7.51
C ILE A 33 8.99 -12.01 -9.01
N GLY A 34 9.73 -12.73 -9.86
CA GLY A 34 9.73 -12.52 -11.31
C GLY A 34 8.35 -12.74 -11.93
N ALA A 35 7.67 -13.83 -11.56
CA ALA A 35 6.30 -14.10 -12.00
C ALA A 35 5.32 -13.00 -11.53
N GLY A 36 5.47 -12.54 -10.28
CA GLY A 36 4.67 -11.43 -9.75
C GLY A 36 4.88 -10.12 -10.50
N VAL A 37 6.12 -9.80 -10.87
CA VAL A 37 6.46 -8.60 -11.66
C VAL A 37 5.85 -8.68 -13.06
N VAL A 38 5.99 -9.83 -13.74
CA VAL A 38 5.40 -10.02 -15.08
C VAL A 38 3.88 -9.91 -15.03
N LEU A 39 3.23 -10.55 -14.06
CA LEU A 39 1.79 -10.47 -13.86
C LEU A 39 1.34 -9.03 -13.59
N ALA A 40 2.06 -8.28 -12.74
CA ALA A 40 1.74 -6.89 -12.43
C ALA A 40 1.85 -5.99 -13.67
N TRP A 41 2.92 -6.11 -14.45
CA TRP A 41 3.09 -5.36 -15.70
C TRP A 41 2.01 -5.70 -16.72
N TRP A 42 1.64 -6.98 -16.81
CA TRP A 42 0.57 -7.43 -17.70
C TRP A 42 -0.79 -6.83 -17.32
N ILE A 43 -1.14 -6.83 -16.02
CA ILE A 43 -2.35 -6.20 -15.48
C ILE A 43 -2.36 -4.69 -15.75
N LEU A 44 -1.23 -4.00 -15.49
CA LEU A 44 -1.10 -2.56 -15.74
C LEU A 44 -1.26 -2.22 -17.22
N ALA A 45 -0.64 -3.00 -18.11
CA ALA A 45 -0.80 -2.81 -19.56
C ALA A 45 -2.25 -3.02 -20.01
N ALA A 46 -2.91 -4.07 -19.50
CA ALA A 46 -4.32 -4.33 -19.80
C ALA A 46 -5.24 -3.19 -19.32
N MET A 47 -5.00 -2.65 -18.12
CA MET A 47 -5.71 -1.47 -17.61
C MET A 47 -5.45 -0.21 -18.44
N ALA A 48 -4.20 0.03 -18.84
CA ALA A 48 -3.81 1.21 -19.60
C ALA A 48 -4.44 1.25 -21.00
N ILE A 49 -4.43 0.12 -21.72
CA ILE A 49 -5.04 0.01 -23.06
C ILE A 49 -6.56 0.27 -22.97
N ARG A 50 -7.26 -0.40 -22.04
CA ARG A 50 -8.71 -0.23 -21.86
C ARG A 50 -9.09 1.17 -21.39
N GLY A 51 -8.29 1.74 -20.50
CA GLY A 51 -8.46 3.11 -20.03
C GLY A 51 -8.27 4.14 -21.14
N ALA A 52 -7.40 3.87 -22.13
CA ALA A 52 -7.23 4.71 -23.32
C ALA A 52 -8.39 4.53 -24.30
N GLU A 53 -8.90 3.31 -24.49
CA GLU A 53 -10.09 3.03 -25.32
C GLU A 53 -11.37 3.66 -24.76
N SER A 54 -11.54 3.67 -23.43
CA SER A 54 -12.73 4.25 -22.78
C SER A 54 -12.74 5.79 -22.77
N ARG A 55 -11.62 6.46 -23.05
CA ARG A 55 -11.52 7.93 -23.10
C ARG A 55 -11.81 8.44 -24.52
N VAL A 56 -12.82 9.30 -24.65
CA VAL A 56 -13.19 9.94 -25.92
C VAL A 56 -13.02 11.47 -25.83
N ALA A 57 -12.35 12.01 -26.86
CA ALA A 57 -12.02 13.42 -27.15
C ALA A 57 -11.14 14.16 -26.12
N GLY A 58 -9.90 14.49 -26.49
CA GLY A 58 -8.93 15.24 -25.66
C GLY A 58 -7.83 14.39 -24.98
N GLY A 59 -7.58 13.18 -25.49
CA GLY A 59 -6.81 12.08 -24.88
C GLY A 59 -5.57 12.45 -24.05
N ALA A 60 -5.34 11.66 -23.00
CA ALA A 60 -4.19 11.80 -22.13
C ALA A 60 -2.87 11.62 -22.92
N PRO A 61 -1.77 12.29 -22.52
CA PRO A 61 -0.48 12.07 -23.14
C PRO A 61 -0.11 10.58 -23.08
N GLY A 62 0.07 9.96 -24.26
CA GLY A 62 0.34 8.52 -24.40
C GLY A 62 -0.83 7.68 -24.95
N ASP A 63 -2.05 8.22 -25.00
CA ASP A 63 -3.23 7.49 -25.53
C ASP A 63 -3.04 7.06 -26.99
N ALA A 64 -2.38 7.88 -27.81
CA ALA A 64 -2.07 7.54 -29.20
C ALA A 64 -1.14 6.31 -29.31
N LEU A 65 -0.17 6.17 -28.40
CA LEU A 65 0.71 5.00 -28.35
C LEU A 65 -0.05 3.77 -27.88
N LEU A 66 -0.88 3.92 -26.84
CA LEU A 66 -1.65 2.83 -26.25
C LEU A 66 -2.71 2.27 -27.20
N LYS A 67 -3.39 3.14 -27.97
CA LYS A 67 -4.39 2.73 -28.97
C LYS A 67 -3.78 2.01 -30.18
N ASN A 68 -2.48 2.17 -30.43
CA ASN A 68 -1.77 1.47 -31.49
C ASN A 68 -1.28 0.06 -31.07
N LEU A 69 -1.39 -0.29 -29.79
CA LEU A 69 -1.06 -1.64 -29.34
C LEU A 69 -2.18 -2.62 -29.72
N PRO A 70 -1.85 -3.88 -30.06
CA PRO A 70 -2.85 -4.88 -30.36
C PRO A 70 -3.75 -5.12 -29.14
N PRO A 71 -5.08 -5.24 -29.34
CA PRO A 71 -5.99 -5.52 -28.24
C PRO A 71 -5.64 -6.86 -27.61
N LEU A 72 -5.63 -6.90 -26.28
CA LEU A 72 -5.43 -8.16 -25.55
C LEU A 72 -6.79 -8.87 -25.38
N PRO A 73 -7.03 -9.99 -26.07
CA PRO A 73 -8.23 -10.78 -25.85
C PRO A 73 -8.15 -11.41 -24.45
N LEU A 74 -8.99 -10.97 -23.54
CA LEU A 74 -9.13 -11.53 -22.20
C LEU A 74 -10.49 -12.20 -22.06
N PRO A 75 -10.64 -13.17 -21.14
CA PRO A 75 -11.94 -13.73 -20.80
C PRO A 75 -12.91 -12.66 -20.27
N ASP A 76 -14.20 -12.81 -20.55
CA ASP A 76 -15.26 -11.86 -20.16
C ASP A 76 -15.24 -11.49 -18.65
N PHE A 77 -14.84 -12.42 -17.79
CA PHE A 77 -14.70 -12.18 -16.36
C PHE A 77 -13.61 -11.13 -16.06
N LEU A 78 -12.46 -11.22 -16.73
CA LEU A 78 -11.38 -10.24 -16.59
C LEU A 78 -11.80 -8.90 -17.16
N ASP A 79 -12.51 -8.87 -18.29
CA ASP A 79 -13.14 -7.66 -18.84
C ASP A 79 -14.02 -6.93 -17.83
N ARG A 80 -14.93 -7.63 -17.17
CA ARG A 80 -15.78 -7.04 -16.14
C ARG A 80 -14.99 -6.57 -14.92
N PHE A 81 -14.00 -7.35 -14.47
CA PHE A 81 -13.14 -6.96 -13.36
C PHE A 81 -12.41 -5.64 -13.66
N PHE A 82 -11.77 -5.55 -14.82
CA PHE A 82 -11.06 -4.33 -15.23
C PHE A 82 -12.01 -3.14 -15.43
N ALA A 83 -13.21 -3.36 -15.97
CA ALA A 83 -14.22 -2.32 -16.08
C ALA A 83 -14.65 -1.79 -14.69
N LEU A 84 -14.80 -2.66 -13.69
CA LEU A 84 -15.09 -2.26 -12.30
C LEU A 84 -13.92 -1.50 -11.65
N CYS A 85 -12.68 -1.82 -12.02
CA CYS A 85 -11.51 -1.09 -11.53
C CYS A 85 -11.32 0.28 -12.19
N LEU A 86 -11.76 0.44 -13.45
CA LEU A 86 -11.56 1.66 -14.25
C LEU A 86 -12.77 2.60 -14.21
N ALA A 87 -13.98 2.08 -14.02
CA ALA A 87 -15.18 2.91 -13.92
C ALA A 87 -15.23 3.56 -12.54
N PRO A 88 -15.20 4.90 -12.43
CA PRO A 88 -15.55 5.55 -11.18
C PRO A 88 -16.98 5.16 -10.85
N ALA A 89 -17.17 4.39 -9.77
CA ALA A 89 -18.51 4.01 -9.33
C ALA A 89 -19.32 5.29 -9.11
N PRO A 90 -20.50 5.45 -9.75
CA PRO A 90 -21.32 6.64 -9.58
C PRO A 90 -22.04 6.55 -8.23
N LEU A 91 -21.30 6.70 -7.13
CA LEU A 91 -21.91 6.97 -5.85
C LEU A 91 -22.29 8.46 -5.84
N SER A 92 -23.59 8.72 -5.83
CA SER A 92 -24.15 10.05 -5.61
C SER A 92 -24.55 10.22 -4.14
N GLY A 93 -24.38 11.44 -3.60
CA GLY A 93 -24.80 11.80 -2.24
C GLY A 93 -23.81 11.44 -1.11
N SER A 94 -24.27 11.48 0.14
CA SER A 94 -23.45 11.29 1.35
C SER A 94 -22.82 9.89 1.48
N LEU A 95 -23.40 8.89 0.83
CA LEU A 95 -22.83 7.53 0.73
C LEU A 95 -21.52 7.49 -0.07
N ALA A 96 -21.30 8.43 -0.98
CA ALA A 96 -20.06 8.52 -1.74
C ALA A 96 -18.87 8.86 -0.84
N ALA A 97 -19.06 9.80 0.09
CA ALA A 97 -18.01 10.22 1.00
C ALA A 97 -17.62 9.10 1.97
N SER A 98 -18.60 8.41 2.58
CA SER A 98 -18.31 7.31 3.51
C SER A 98 -17.69 6.11 2.82
N ALA A 99 -18.16 5.74 1.61
CA ALA A 99 -17.55 4.68 0.81
C ALA A 99 -16.11 5.02 0.42
N LEU A 100 -15.83 6.27 0.04
CA LEU A 100 -14.49 6.71 -0.32
C LEU A 100 -13.53 6.69 0.88
N VAL A 101 -13.98 7.16 2.04
CA VAL A 101 -13.21 7.03 3.29
C VAL A 101 -12.94 5.57 3.62
N LEU A 102 -13.95 4.69 3.50
CA LEU A 102 -13.81 3.27 3.77
C LEU A 102 -12.80 2.61 2.81
N MET A 103 -12.87 2.95 1.52
CA MET A 103 -11.95 2.46 0.50
C MET A 103 -10.50 2.82 0.85
N TRP A 104 -10.24 4.11 1.11
CA TRP A 104 -8.91 4.59 1.51
C TRP A 104 -8.44 3.94 2.80
N PHE A 105 -9.32 3.81 3.79
CA PHE A 105 -8.98 3.25 5.09
C PHE A 105 -8.64 1.77 4.99
N VAL A 106 -9.45 0.95 4.31
CA VAL A 106 -9.19 -0.49 4.13
C VAL A 106 -7.88 -0.72 3.37
N MET A 107 -7.63 0.07 2.32
CA MET A 107 -6.37 0.00 1.57
C MET A 107 -5.16 0.36 2.45
N ALA A 108 -5.26 1.43 3.24
CA ALA A 108 -4.22 1.84 4.17
C ALA A 108 -3.97 0.78 5.25
N VAL A 109 -5.02 0.21 5.84
CA VAL A 109 -4.92 -0.88 6.81
C VAL A 109 -4.19 -2.07 6.22
N ALA A 110 -4.61 -2.53 5.03
CA ALA A 110 -4.03 -3.71 4.39
C ALA A 110 -2.53 -3.56 4.09
N THR A 111 -2.11 -2.37 3.66
CA THR A 111 -0.74 -2.13 3.19
C THR A 111 0.19 -1.60 4.28
N MET A 112 -0.31 -0.84 5.25
CA MET A 112 0.51 -0.13 6.23
C MET A 112 0.57 -0.83 7.58
N LEU A 113 -0.45 -1.61 7.96
CA LEU A 113 -0.42 -2.40 9.21
C LEU A 113 0.76 -3.39 9.25
N PRO A 114 1.17 -4.06 8.15
CA PRO A 114 2.39 -4.88 8.14
C PRO A 114 3.66 -4.12 8.52
N SER A 115 3.73 -2.81 8.23
CA SER A 115 4.90 -1.98 8.58
C SER A 115 5.00 -1.73 10.09
N ALA A 116 3.88 -1.75 10.81
CA ALA A 116 3.82 -1.63 12.27
C ALA A 116 4.05 -2.98 13.00
N ALA A 117 4.08 -4.11 12.28
CA ALA A 117 4.20 -5.44 12.88
C ALA A 117 5.42 -5.63 13.79
N PRO A 118 6.65 -5.16 13.43
CA PRO A 118 7.81 -5.26 14.32
C PRO A 118 7.61 -4.50 15.64
N MET A 119 7.00 -3.31 15.59
CA MET A 119 6.71 -2.50 16.78
C MET A 119 5.68 -3.17 17.69
N ILE A 120 4.61 -3.73 17.10
CA ILE A 120 3.58 -4.46 17.85
C ILE A 120 4.19 -5.67 18.56
N ARG A 121 5.07 -6.43 17.88
CA ARG A 121 5.77 -7.59 18.47
C ARG A 121 6.61 -7.18 19.67
N THR A 122 7.45 -6.16 19.54
CA THR A 122 8.27 -5.66 20.65
C THR A 122 7.42 -5.17 21.81
N TYR A 123 6.31 -4.47 21.54
CA TYR A 123 5.38 -4.07 22.60
C TYR A 123 4.80 -5.28 23.34
N CYS A 124 4.41 -6.33 22.61
CA CYS A 124 3.92 -7.58 23.21
C CYS A 124 4.98 -8.27 24.08
N GLU A 125 6.25 -8.32 23.65
CA GLU A 125 7.35 -8.91 24.43
C GLU A 125 7.61 -8.15 25.74
N ILE A 126 7.61 -6.81 25.69
CA ILE A 126 7.78 -5.99 26.89
C ILE A 126 6.55 -6.10 27.80
N ALA A 127 5.35 -6.10 27.22
CA ALA A 127 4.09 -6.27 27.93
C ALA A 127 4.05 -7.61 28.68
N ASP A 128 4.47 -8.70 28.04
CA ASP A 128 4.56 -10.03 28.64
C ASP A 128 5.55 -10.05 29.81
N THR A 129 6.76 -9.50 29.60
CA THR A 129 7.78 -9.40 30.64
C THR A 129 7.29 -8.58 31.85
N ALA A 130 6.61 -7.47 31.61
CA ALA A 130 6.05 -6.62 32.68
C ALA A 130 4.91 -7.32 33.44
N ARG A 131 4.05 -8.08 32.73
CA ARG A 131 3.00 -8.90 33.37
C ARG A 131 3.58 -10.00 34.24
N ILE A 132 4.66 -10.68 33.81
CA ILE A 132 5.37 -11.68 34.63
C ILE A 132 5.91 -11.06 35.92
N LYS A 133 6.35 -9.80 35.88
CA LYS A 133 6.83 -9.04 37.04
C LYS A 133 5.71 -8.45 37.91
N GLY A 134 4.43 -8.68 37.57
CA GLY A 134 3.28 -8.12 38.30
C GLY A 134 3.06 -6.63 38.07
N GLU A 135 3.70 -6.03 37.06
CA GLU A 135 3.51 -4.62 36.74
C GLU A 135 2.20 -4.41 35.94
N PRO A 136 1.56 -3.23 36.07
CA PRO A 136 0.40 -2.89 35.26
C PRO A 136 0.80 -2.70 33.80
N VAL A 137 0.00 -3.24 32.87
CA VAL A 137 0.29 -3.22 31.43
C VAL A 137 -1.00 -2.92 30.67
N ALA A 138 -0.90 -2.07 29.64
CA ALA A 138 -2.03 -1.80 28.75
C ALA A 138 -2.10 -2.85 27.63
N HIS A 139 -3.30 -3.07 27.10
CA HIS A 139 -3.49 -4.06 26.03
C HIS A 139 -2.82 -3.58 24.72
N PRO A 140 -2.11 -4.44 23.96
CA PRO A 140 -1.49 -4.08 22.68
C PRO A 140 -2.44 -3.45 21.66
N LEU A 141 -3.73 -3.81 21.71
CA LEU A 141 -4.76 -3.19 20.87
C LEU A 141 -4.84 -1.68 21.03
N VAL A 142 -4.51 -1.12 22.19
CA VAL A 142 -4.53 0.34 22.41
C VAL A 142 -3.48 1.03 21.52
N LEU A 143 -2.32 0.40 21.32
CA LEU A 143 -1.27 0.87 20.42
C LEU A 143 -1.75 0.79 18.96
N VAL A 144 -2.36 -0.33 18.59
CA VAL A 144 -2.91 -0.53 17.23
C VAL A 144 -4.01 0.48 16.93
N MET A 145 -4.91 0.75 17.88
CA MET A 145 -5.97 1.75 17.74
C MET A 145 -5.41 3.15 17.54
N GLY A 146 -4.32 3.51 18.23
CA GLY A 146 -3.62 4.79 18.01
C GLY A 146 -3.08 4.91 16.59
N PHE A 147 -2.44 3.85 16.08
CA PHE A 147 -1.95 3.80 14.70
C PHE A 147 -3.10 3.90 13.70
N LEU A 148 -4.17 3.11 13.87
CA LEU A 148 -5.33 3.12 12.98
C LEU A 148 -6.09 4.45 12.99
N ALA A 149 -6.14 5.15 14.12
CA ALA A 149 -6.77 6.47 14.21
C ALA A 149 -6.08 7.49 13.29
N THR A 150 -4.75 7.46 13.17
CA THR A 150 -4.05 8.34 12.23
C THR A 150 -4.37 8.02 10.78
N TRP A 151 -4.48 6.74 10.43
CA TRP A 151 -4.84 6.30 9.08
C TRP A 151 -6.30 6.60 8.75
N LEU A 152 -7.20 6.53 9.73
CA LEU A 152 -8.58 6.95 9.55
C LEU A 152 -8.65 8.45 9.26
N ALA A 153 -7.93 9.28 10.03
CA ALA A 153 -7.84 10.72 9.78
C ALA A 153 -7.25 11.04 8.39
N ALA A 154 -6.18 10.34 7.99
CA ALA A 154 -5.61 10.48 6.66
C ALA A 154 -6.60 10.08 5.55
N SER A 155 -7.36 8.99 5.75
CA SER A 155 -8.37 8.53 4.79
C SER A 155 -9.50 9.53 4.60
N VAL A 156 -9.92 10.20 5.67
CA VAL A 156 -10.88 11.32 5.60
C VAL A 156 -10.30 12.48 4.79
N ALA A 157 -9.03 12.84 5.03
CA ALA A 157 -8.36 13.92 4.30
C ALA A 157 -8.23 13.60 2.79
N PHE A 158 -7.81 12.38 2.45
CA PHE A 158 -7.71 11.96 1.04
C PHE A 158 -9.08 11.91 0.37
N ALA A 159 -10.10 11.36 1.02
CA ALA A 159 -11.46 11.35 0.49
C ALA A 159 -12.00 12.77 0.26
N ALA A 160 -11.79 13.68 1.21
CA ALA A 160 -12.20 15.07 1.07
C ALA A 160 -11.47 15.75 -0.10
N LEU A 161 -10.15 15.55 -0.23
CA LEU A 161 -9.37 16.09 -1.34
C LEU A 161 -9.88 15.58 -2.68
N THR A 162 -10.13 14.28 -2.80
CA THR A 162 -10.71 13.68 -4.00
C THR A 162 -12.06 14.32 -4.36
N LEU A 163 -12.97 14.47 -3.39
CA LEU A 163 -14.29 15.09 -3.64
C LEU A 163 -14.17 16.56 -4.08
N ILE A 164 -13.25 17.32 -3.48
CA ILE A 164 -12.99 18.70 -3.87
C ILE A 164 -12.51 18.78 -5.32
N ILE A 165 -11.55 17.94 -5.70
CA ILE A 165 -11.02 17.88 -7.07
C ILE A 165 -12.13 17.51 -8.06
N TYR A 166 -12.93 16.48 -7.76
CA TYR A 166 -14.06 16.09 -8.61
C TYR A 166 -15.10 17.21 -8.74
N GLY A 167 -15.36 17.96 -7.68
CA GLY A 167 -16.26 19.12 -7.71
C GLY A 167 -15.77 20.20 -8.68
N PHE A 168 -14.49 20.53 -8.67
CA PHE A 168 -13.90 21.51 -9.59
C PHE A 168 -13.90 21.04 -11.05
N VAL A 169 -13.64 19.76 -11.29
CA VAL A 169 -13.70 19.16 -12.63
C VAL A 169 -15.14 19.15 -13.16
N ALA A 170 -16.11 18.72 -12.34
CA ALA A 170 -17.52 18.70 -12.71
C ALA A 170 -18.10 20.09 -12.96
N ALA A 171 -17.58 21.12 -12.27
CA ALA A 171 -17.94 22.53 -12.50
C ALA A 171 -17.28 23.13 -13.76
N GLY A 172 -16.49 22.37 -14.52
CA GLY A 172 -15.79 22.83 -15.72
C GLY A 172 -14.67 23.85 -15.44
N GLN A 173 -14.24 23.97 -14.18
CA GLN A 173 -13.22 24.95 -13.76
C GLN A 173 -11.78 24.47 -13.96
N VAL A 174 -11.59 23.20 -14.36
CA VAL A 174 -10.28 22.61 -14.65
C VAL A 174 -10.32 22.02 -16.05
N LEU A 175 -9.50 22.56 -16.97
CA LEU A 175 -9.35 21.98 -18.31
C LEU A 175 -8.45 20.73 -18.25
N ASP A 176 -8.70 19.74 -19.11
CA ASP A 176 -7.92 18.50 -19.25
C ASP A 176 -6.37 18.66 -19.27
N PRO A 177 -5.79 19.68 -19.94
CA PRO A 177 -4.35 19.90 -19.92
C PRO A 177 -3.80 20.24 -18.53
N VAL A 178 -4.58 20.91 -17.70
CA VAL A 178 -4.21 21.28 -16.32
C VAL A 178 -4.14 20.03 -15.44
N VAL A 179 -5.03 19.05 -15.68
CA VAL A 179 -5.01 17.75 -14.98
C VAL A 179 -3.75 16.97 -15.33
N GLY A 180 -3.35 16.95 -16.60
CA GLY A 180 -2.10 16.30 -17.06
C GLY A 180 -0.84 16.92 -16.45
N VAL A 181 -0.75 18.25 -16.44
CA VAL A 181 0.39 18.97 -15.82
C VAL A 181 0.40 18.79 -14.30
N ALA A 182 -0.77 18.80 -13.64
CA ALA A 182 -0.88 18.55 -12.21
C ALA A 182 -0.42 17.13 -11.84
N GLY A 183 -0.80 16.11 -12.61
CA GLY A 183 -0.34 14.74 -12.43
C GLY A 183 1.17 14.59 -12.64
N ALA A 184 1.73 15.23 -13.67
CA ALA A 184 3.17 15.24 -13.91
C ALA A 184 3.94 15.95 -12.77
N ALA A 185 3.41 17.07 -12.27
CA ALA A 185 3.99 17.78 -11.12
C ALA A 185 3.91 16.93 -9.84
N ALA A 186 2.79 16.26 -9.58
CA ALA A 186 2.62 15.35 -8.44
C ALA A 186 3.64 14.20 -8.50
N LEU A 187 3.81 13.58 -9.68
CA LEU A 187 4.83 12.55 -9.91
C LEU A 187 6.26 13.07 -9.71
N ALA A 188 6.56 14.27 -10.21
CA ALA A 188 7.87 14.90 -10.02
C ALA A 188 8.16 15.20 -8.54
N ILE A 189 7.18 15.76 -7.82
CA ILE A 189 7.27 16.02 -6.37
C ILE A 189 7.45 14.71 -5.62
N ALA A 190 6.66 13.68 -5.94
CA ALA A 190 6.79 12.37 -5.33
C ALA A 190 8.19 11.81 -5.58
N GLY A 191 8.69 11.83 -6.83
CA GLY A 191 10.03 11.41 -7.19
C GLY A 191 11.12 12.15 -6.39
N LEU A 192 11.09 13.49 -6.37
CA LEU A 192 12.03 14.30 -5.59
C LEU A 192 11.95 13.99 -4.09
N TYR A 193 10.74 13.79 -3.57
CA TYR A 193 10.52 13.40 -2.19
C TYR A 193 11.12 12.03 -1.88
N GLN A 194 11.01 11.05 -2.79
CA GLN A 194 11.59 9.70 -2.65
C GLN A 194 13.11 9.73 -2.43
N PHE A 195 13.82 10.68 -3.06
CA PHE A 195 15.27 10.85 -2.97
C PHE A 195 15.71 11.89 -1.93
N SER A 196 14.76 12.57 -1.27
CA SER A 196 15.08 13.62 -0.30
C SER A 196 15.68 13.09 1.00
N GLY A 197 16.59 13.86 1.59
CA GLY A 197 17.11 13.60 2.94
C GLY A 197 16.02 13.63 4.01
N LEU A 198 14.94 14.39 3.79
CA LEU A 198 13.78 14.46 4.68
C LEU A 198 13.06 13.11 4.78
N LYS A 199 12.81 12.45 3.65
CA LYS A 199 12.23 11.11 3.65
C LYS A 199 13.15 10.09 4.31
N GLN A 200 14.47 10.17 4.06
CA GLN A 200 15.43 9.26 4.70
C GLN A 200 15.46 9.43 6.22
N ALA A 201 15.40 10.68 6.71
CA ALA A 201 15.30 10.97 8.14
C ALA A 201 13.99 10.42 8.74
N CYS A 202 12.86 10.61 8.04
CA CYS A 202 11.57 10.04 8.41
C CYS A 202 11.64 8.50 8.49
N LEU A 203 12.16 7.85 7.44
CA LEU A 203 12.26 6.39 7.36
C LEU A 203 13.15 5.80 8.46
N LYS A 204 14.25 6.49 8.81
CA LYS A 204 15.14 6.07 9.90
C LYS A 204 14.39 6.04 11.24
N ARG A 205 13.50 7.02 11.47
CA ARG A 205 12.65 7.06 12.67
C ARG A 205 11.55 6.01 12.62
N CYS A 206 10.85 5.90 11.49
CA CYS A 206 9.75 4.96 11.27
C CYS A 206 10.21 3.49 11.39
N ARG A 207 11.42 3.15 10.94
CA ARG A 207 11.99 1.79 11.00
C ARG A 207 12.65 1.42 12.32
N ASN A 208 12.94 2.39 13.19
CA ASN A 208 13.66 2.16 14.43
C ASN A 208 12.79 2.50 15.66
N PRO A 209 11.68 1.74 15.86
CA PRO A 209 10.69 2.03 16.90
C PRO A 209 11.24 1.85 18.32
N PHE A 210 12.34 1.09 18.47
CA PHE A 210 12.94 0.74 19.76
C PHE A 210 13.31 1.97 20.60
N SER A 211 13.89 3.00 19.98
CA SER A 211 14.31 4.22 20.69
C SER A 211 13.14 5.01 21.28
N ILE A 212 11.97 4.97 20.65
CA ILE A 212 10.73 5.61 21.15
C ILE A 212 10.07 4.73 22.19
N LEU A 213 9.95 3.43 21.91
CA LEU A 213 9.19 2.48 22.72
C LEU A 213 9.80 2.32 24.12
N PHE A 214 11.13 2.16 24.20
CA PHE A 214 11.83 2.03 25.48
C PHE A 214 11.88 3.34 26.26
N ALA A 215 12.08 4.48 25.59
CA ALA A 215 12.15 5.78 26.25
C ALA A 215 10.81 6.23 26.85
N ASN A 216 9.69 5.83 26.24
CA ASN A 216 8.36 6.29 26.62
C ASN A 216 7.49 5.24 27.32
N TRP A 217 8.00 4.03 27.60
CA TRP A 217 7.23 2.90 28.15
C TRP A 217 6.25 3.34 29.24
N SER A 218 5.00 2.90 29.11
CA SER A 218 3.96 3.29 30.05
C SER A 218 2.88 2.23 30.20
N ALA A 219 2.52 1.98 31.45
CA ALA A 219 1.32 1.23 31.83
C ALA A 219 0.01 1.96 31.52
N LYS A 220 0.05 3.27 31.25
CA LYS A 220 -1.16 4.09 31.04
C LYS A 220 -1.67 3.94 29.60
N PRO A 221 -2.93 3.51 29.38
CA PRO A 221 -3.48 3.33 28.04
C PRO A 221 -3.36 4.57 27.15
N GLY A 222 -3.56 5.78 27.69
CA GLY A 222 -3.43 7.02 26.92
C GLY A 222 -2.01 7.28 26.39
N ARG A 223 -0.95 6.89 27.13
CA ARG A 223 0.43 7.01 26.62
C ARG A 223 0.72 6.00 25.53
N VAL A 224 0.18 4.78 25.66
CA VAL A 224 0.31 3.71 24.65
C VAL A 224 -0.44 4.07 23.36
N PHE A 225 -1.64 4.66 23.48
CA PHE A 225 -2.37 5.19 22.34
C PHE A 225 -1.57 6.28 21.62
N ARG A 226 -0.99 7.23 22.38
CA ARG A 226 -0.15 8.30 21.82
C ARG A 226 1.09 7.77 21.10
N MET A 227 1.71 6.68 21.58
CA MET A 227 2.80 6.02 20.87
C MET A 227 2.36 5.49 19.51
N GLY A 228 1.18 4.85 19.46
CA GLY A 228 0.59 4.38 18.20
C GLY A 228 0.34 5.52 17.22
N VAL A 229 -0.20 6.64 17.72
CA VAL A 229 -0.42 7.86 16.93
C VAL A 229 0.90 8.44 16.40
N GLU A 230 1.92 8.54 17.26
CA GLU A 230 3.23 9.06 16.86
C GLU A 230 3.84 8.22 15.73
N GLN A 231 3.81 6.88 15.87
CA GLN A 231 4.25 5.98 14.81
C GLN A 231 3.44 6.15 13.53
N GLY A 232 2.12 6.29 13.64
CA GLY A 232 1.24 6.52 12.51
C GLY A 232 1.56 7.80 11.75
N VAL A 233 1.82 8.90 12.47
CA VAL A 233 2.23 10.19 11.88
C VAL A 233 3.58 10.08 11.17
N TRP A 234 4.56 9.39 11.76
CA TRP A 234 5.84 9.14 11.07
C TRP A 234 5.63 8.29 9.81
N CYS A 235 4.83 7.23 9.88
CA CYS A 235 4.56 6.37 8.74
C CYS A 235 3.85 7.14 7.60
N LEU A 236 2.84 7.93 7.94
CA LEU A 236 2.16 8.81 6.99
C LEU A 236 3.14 9.84 6.41
N GLY A 237 3.95 10.48 7.25
CA GLY A 237 4.97 11.44 6.86
C GLY A 237 6.00 10.87 5.88
N CYS A 238 6.29 9.57 5.92
CA CYS A 238 7.25 8.97 4.98
C CYS A 238 6.60 8.53 3.65
N CYS A 239 5.28 8.33 3.62
CA CYS A 239 4.55 7.72 2.51
C CYS A 239 3.54 8.65 1.81
N TRP A 240 3.18 9.79 2.40
CA TRP A 240 2.13 10.69 1.92
C TRP A 240 2.33 11.12 0.46
N ALA A 241 3.57 11.42 0.05
CA ALA A 241 3.87 11.89 -1.29
C ALA A 241 3.56 10.83 -2.37
N LEU A 242 3.71 9.54 -2.04
CA LEU A 242 3.30 8.45 -2.92
C LEU A 242 1.79 8.24 -2.95
N MET A 243 1.08 8.58 -1.87
CA MET A 243 -0.38 8.48 -1.81
C MET A 243 -1.09 9.63 -2.51
N LEU A 244 -0.41 10.76 -2.74
CA LEU A 244 -0.93 11.89 -3.50
C LEU A 244 -0.93 11.68 -5.02
N VAL A 245 -0.18 10.68 -5.51
CA VAL A 245 -0.11 10.30 -6.92
C VAL A 245 -1.15 9.23 -7.19
#